data_AF-A0A519V8G0-F1
#
_entry.id   AF-A0A519V8G0-F1
#
_cell.length_a   1.000
_cell.length_b   1.000
_cell.length_c   1.000
_cell.angle_alpha   90.00
_cell.angle_beta   90.00
_cell.angle_gamma   90.00
#
_symmetry.space_group_name_H-M   'P 1'
#
loop_
_entity.id
_entity.type
_entity.pdbx_description
1 polymer ?
#
loop_
_entity_poly.entity_id
_entity_poly.type
_entity_poly.pdbx_seq_one_letter_code
_entity_poly.pdbx_strand_id
1 'polypeptide(L)'
;MFNDNLEPKNAFYICWLIFSIAIVVVLLSTIFINPDVILAATPTCTAKLNGSFCFMCGTTRAFVAIGNFKLNEAYELNKFSVLLYFIFIINSLLFFKNLSNLFYKKRNLFNENS
;
A
#
# COMPACT_ATOMS: atom_id res chain seq x y z
N MET A 1 -17.92 -2.73 34.96
CA MET A 1 -16.79 -2.03 34.31
C MET A 1 -16.76 -2.54 32.89
N PHE A 2 -17.38 -1.81 31.97
CA PHE A 2 -17.52 -2.22 30.58
C PHE A 2 -16.12 -2.31 29.94
N ASN A 3 -15.90 -3.36 29.16
CA ASN A 3 -14.62 -3.62 28.50
C ASN A 3 -14.52 -2.76 27.24
N ASP A 4 -14.46 -1.44 27.42
CA ASP A 4 -14.54 -0.43 26.35
C ASP A 4 -13.29 -0.41 25.45
N ASN A 5 -12.29 -1.25 25.75
CA ASN A 5 -11.01 -1.33 25.04
C ASN A 5 -11.00 -2.33 23.88
N LEU A 6 -12.03 -3.18 23.73
CA LEU A 6 -12.11 -4.20 22.68
C LEU A 6 -12.69 -3.66 21.37
N GLU A 7 -13.74 -2.84 21.44
CA GLU A 7 -14.37 -2.24 20.25
C GLU A 7 -13.42 -1.37 19.42
N PRO A 8 -12.66 -0.41 19.98
CA PRO A 8 -11.78 0.43 19.17
C PRO A 8 -10.63 -0.37 18.57
N LYS A 9 -10.07 -1.33 19.29
CA LYS A 9 -8.97 -2.18 18.77
C LYS A 9 -9.41 -3.02 17.58
N ASN A 10 -10.61 -3.60 17.64
CA ASN A 10 -11.18 -4.35 16.53
C ASN A 10 -11.44 -3.45 15.32
N ALA A 11 -11.97 -2.24 15.54
CA ALA A 11 -12.19 -1.27 14.47
C ALA A 11 -10.87 -0.88 13.78
N PHE A 12 -9.83 -0.51 14.55
CA PHE A 12 -8.51 -0.20 14.00
C PHE A 12 -7.91 -1.37 13.22
N TYR A 13 -8.06 -2.59 13.73
CA TYR A 13 -7.59 -3.79 13.04
C TYR A 13 -8.30 -4.02 11.70
N ILE A 14 -9.63 -3.89 11.67
CA ILE A 14 -10.42 -4.02 10.43
C ILE A 14 -10.03 -2.94 9.43
N CYS A 15 -9.92 -1.68 9.87
CA CYS A 15 -9.45 -0.58 9.03
C CYS A 15 -8.06 -0.90 8.45
N TRP A 16 -7.13 -1.36 9.28
CA TRP A 16 -5.79 -1.73 8.84
C TRP A 16 -5.81 -2.86 7.80
N LEU A 17 -6.68 -3.86 7.93
CA LEU A 17 -6.83 -4.92 6.92
C LEU A 17 -7.31 -4.34 5.57
N ILE A 18 -8.34 -3.50 5.59
CA ILE A 18 -8.89 -2.87 4.36
C ILE A 18 -7.82 -2.02 3.67
N PHE A 19 -7.12 -1.16 4.42
CA PHE A 19 -6.03 -0.36 3.88
C PHE A 19 -4.89 -1.22 3.35
N SER A 20 -4.54 -2.31 4.04
CA SER A 20 -3.48 -3.21 3.60
C SER A 20 -3.82 -3.90 2.29
N ILE A 21 -5.08 -4.32 2.10
CA ILE A 21 -5.54 -4.89 0.82
C ILE A 21 -5.41 -3.85 -0.30
N ALA A 22 -5.86 -2.62 -0.07
CA ALA A 22 -5.73 -1.55 -1.06
C ALA A 22 -4.26 -1.26 -1.41
N ILE A 23 -3.37 -1.22 -0.41
CA ILE A 23 -1.93 -1.03 -0.61
C ILE A 23 -1.34 -2.15 -1.46
N VAL A 24 -1.68 -3.41 -1.17
CA VAL A 24 -1.22 -4.56 -1.96
C VAL A 24 -1.67 -4.41 -3.41
N VAL A 25 -2.92 -4.04 -3.66
CA VAL A 25 -3.43 -3.79 -5.02
C VAL A 25 -2.62 -2.69 -5.73
N VAL A 26 -2.27 -1.61 -5.03
CA VAL A 26 -1.44 -0.53 -5.59
C VAL A 26 -0.03 -1.02 -5.91
N LEU A 27 0.61 -1.80 -5.05
CA LEU A 27 1.96 -2.34 -5.32
C LEU A 27 1.95 -3.37 -6.45
N LEU A 28 0.91 -4.20 -6.54
CA LEU A 28 0.79 -5.15 -7.64
C LEU A 28 0.52 -4.43 -8.96
N SER A 29 -0.30 -3.37 -8.96
CA SER A 29 -0.59 -2.64 -10.19
C SER A 29 0.66 -2.03 -10.81
N THR A 30 1.60 -1.50 -10.02
CA THR A 30 2.84 -0.90 -10.52
C THR A 30 3.80 -1.91 -11.15
N ILE A 31 3.65 -3.21 -10.86
CA ILE A 31 4.51 -4.29 -11.35
C ILE A 31 3.84 -5.03 -12.52
N PHE A 32 2.55 -5.32 -12.41
CA PHE A 32 1.84 -6.19 -13.35
C PHE A 32 1.10 -5.44 -14.47
N ILE A 33 0.81 -4.15 -14.31
CA ILE A 33 0.12 -3.36 -15.33
C ILE A 33 1.15 -2.55 -16.12
N ASN A 34 0.92 -2.44 -17.43
CA ASN A 34 1.78 -1.63 -18.30
C ASN A 34 1.80 -0.17 -17.80
N PRO A 35 2.99 0.43 -17.61
CA PRO A 35 3.18 1.83 -17.24
C PRO A 35 2.32 2.81 -18.04
N ASP A 36 2.21 2.63 -19.35
CA ASP A 36 1.50 3.55 -20.24
C ASP A 36 0.01 3.62 -19.91
N VAL A 37 -0.58 2.50 -19.51
CA VAL A 37 -2.01 2.43 -19.12
C VAL A 37 -2.23 3.19 -17.81
N ILE A 38 -1.36 3.01 -16.82
CA ILE A 38 -1.45 3.72 -15.54
C ILE A 38 -1.25 5.22 -15.76
N LEU A 39 -0.26 5.59 -16.57
CA LEU A 39 0.09 6.98 -16.83
C LEU A 39 -0.97 7.71 -17.64
N ALA A 40 -1.61 7.04 -18.60
CA ALA A 40 -2.73 7.59 -19.36
C ALA A 40 -3.98 7.84 -18.49
N ALA A 41 -4.24 6.97 -17.52
CA ALA A 41 -5.33 7.14 -16.56
C ALA A 41 -5.03 8.17 -15.46
N THR A 42 -3.77 8.58 -15.29
CA THR A 42 -3.36 9.51 -14.23
C THR A 42 -3.49 10.96 -14.71
N PRO A 43 -4.38 11.77 -14.10
CA PRO A 43 -4.56 13.16 -14.53
C PRO A 43 -3.30 14.00 -14.29
N THR A 44 -3.15 15.06 -15.09
CA THR A 44 -2.12 16.07 -14.87
C THR A 44 -2.43 16.89 -13.63
N CYS A 45 -1.43 17.08 -12.76
CA CYS A 45 -1.59 17.88 -11.55
C CYS A 45 -1.63 19.38 -11.89
N THR A 46 -2.78 20.01 -11.70
CA THR A 46 -2.99 21.45 -11.96
C THR A 46 -2.14 22.35 -11.08
N ALA A 47 -1.91 21.97 -9.82
CA ALA A 47 -1.05 22.73 -8.90
C ALA A 47 0.39 22.86 -9.43
N LYS A 48 0.94 21.79 -10.01
CA LYS A 48 2.28 21.83 -10.63
C LYS A 48 2.30 22.71 -11.89
N LEU A 49 1.23 22.70 -12.69
CA LEU A 49 1.10 23.58 -13.86
C LEU A 49 1.08 25.06 -13.45
N ASN A 50 0.44 25.37 -12.33
CA ASN A 50 0.36 26.73 -11.79
C ASN A 50 1.59 27.13 -10.95
N GLY A 51 2.67 26.34 -10.97
CA GLY A 51 3.89 26.60 -10.18
C GLY A 51 3.70 26.50 -8.67
N SER A 52 2.55 25.97 -8.21
CA SER A 52 2.23 25.83 -6.79
C SER A 52 2.85 24.56 -6.21
N PHE A 53 3.24 24.62 -4.93
CA PHE A 53 3.79 23.47 -4.22
C PHE A 53 2.75 22.34 -4.10
N CYS A 54 3.11 21.14 -4.54
CA CYS A 54 2.28 19.94 -4.37
C CYS A 54 3.14 18.77 -3.90
N PHE A 55 2.97 18.41 -2.63
CA PHE A 55 3.78 17.39 -1.95
C PHE A 55 3.65 15.98 -2.57
N MET A 56 2.47 15.63 -3.06
CA MET A 56 2.19 14.32 -3.70
C MET A 56 2.20 14.38 -5.24
N CYS A 57 2.65 15.49 -5.82
CA CYS A 57 2.77 15.52 -7.27
C CYS A 57 3.82 14.52 -7.73
N GLY A 58 3.49 13.73 -8.74
CA GLY A 58 4.38 12.72 -9.30
C GLY A 58 4.42 11.39 -8.55
N THR A 59 3.67 11.22 -7.44
CA THR A 59 3.69 9.97 -6.66
C THR A 59 3.34 8.75 -7.50
N THR A 60 2.28 8.79 -8.30
CA THR A 60 1.91 7.66 -9.19
C THR A 60 3.02 7.31 -10.18
N ARG A 61 3.64 8.33 -10.79
CA ARG A 61 4.75 8.14 -11.74
C ARG A 61 5.97 7.56 -11.03
N ALA A 62 6.28 8.05 -9.84
CA ALA A 62 7.37 7.55 -9.02
C ALA A 62 7.13 6.09 -8.60
N PHE A 63 5.90 5.73 -8.21
CA PHE A 63 5.53 4.35 -7.86
C PHE A 63 5.68 3.38 -9.03
N VAL A 64 5.26 3.80 -10.23
CA VAL A 64 5.49 3.04 -11.47
C VAL A 64 6.99 2.91 -11.77
N ALA A 65 7.76 3.99 -11.65
CA ALA A 65 9.21 3.95 -11.84
C ALA A 65 9.90 3.00 -10.84
N ILE A 66 9.49 3.00 -9.58
CA ILE A 66 9.98 2.06 -8.56
C ILE A 66 9.63 0.61 -8.93
N GLY A 67 8.39 0.35 -9.35
CA GLY A 67 7.96 -0.98 -9.82
C GLY A 67 8.76 -1.50 -11.02
N ASN A 68 9.29 -0.58 -11.84
CA ASN A 68 10.18 -0.87 -12.98
C ASN A 68 11.67 -0.80 -12.64
N PHE A 69 12.04 -0.84 -11.35
CA PHE A 69 13.42 -0.79 -10.85
C PHE A 69 14.20 0.49 -11.20
N LYS A 70 13.51 1.59 -11.56
CA LYS A 70 14.11 2.89 -11.89
C LYS A 70 14.08 3.85 -10.69
N LEU A 71 14.84 3.52 -9.64
CA LEU A 71 14.82 4.28 -8.38
C LEU A 71 15.31 5.72 -8.51
N ASN A 72 16.31 5.98 -9.36
CA ASN A 72 16.82 7.33 -9.59
C ASN A 72 15.74 8.22 -10.23
N GLU A 73 15.03 7.70 -11.23
CA GLU A 73 13.91 8.41 -11.87
C GLU A 73 12.78 8.68 -10.86
N ALA A 74 12.46 7.71 -10.01
CA ALA A 74 11.46 7.89 -8.96
C ALA A 74 11.83 8.98 -7.94
N TYR A 75 13.12 9.07 -7.59
CA TYR A 75 13.62 10.09 -6.67
C TYR A 75 13.53 11.50 -7.26
N GLU A 76 13.86 11.67 -8.54
CA GLU A 76 13.69 12.93 -9.27
C GLU A 76 12.22 13.33 -9.42
N LEU A 77 11.32 12.35 -9.60
CA LEU A 77 9.88 12.60 -9.69
C LEU A 77 9.28 13.05 -8.35
N ASN A 78 9.58 12.33 -7.27
CA ASN A 78 9.11 12.65 -5.93
C ASN A 78 9.92 11.87 -4.86
N LYS A 79 10.83 12.55 -4.17
CA LYS A 79 11.70 11.97 -3.14
C LYS A 79 10.93 11.26 -2.01
N PHE A 80 9.79 11.82 -1.60
CA PHE A 80 8.95 11.24 -0.55
C PHE A 80 8.30 9.92 -0.98
N SER A 81 8.05 9.76 -2.27
CA SER A 81 7.39 8.56 -2.81
C SER A 81 8.25 7.31 -2.67
N VAL A 82 9.58 7.44 -2.69
CA VAL A 82 10.48 6.31 -2.42
C VAL A 82 10.28 5.79 -1.00
N LEU A 83 10.29 6.68 0.00
CA LEU A 83 10.04 6.32 1.40
C LEU A 83 8.65 5.72 1.58
N LEU A 84 7.62 6.34 0.99
CA LEU A 84 6.24 5.87 1.08
C LEU A 84 6.07 4.46 0.48
N TYR A 85 6.72 4.20 -0.66
CA TYR A 85 6.70 2.88 -1.30
C TYR A 85 7.29 1.79 -0.39
N PHE A 86 8.40 2.08 0.29
CA PHE A 86 8.98 1.14 1.27
C PHE A 86 8.06 0.91 2.48
N ILE A 87 7.40 1.95 2.97
CA ILE A 87 6.38 1.80 4.03
C ILE A 87 5.25 0.87 3.55
N PHE A 88 4.82 1.00 2.30
CA PHE A 88 3.79 0.13 1.72
C PHE A 88 4.26 -1.32 1.59
N ILE A 89 5.51 -1.56 1.21
CA ILE A 89 6.12 -2.90 1.20
C ILE A 89 6.10 -3.49 2.61
N ILE A 90 6.61 -2.75 3.61
CA ILE A 90 6.67 -3.22 4.99
C ILE A 90 5.27 -3.55 5.51
N ASN A 91 4.29 -2.66 5.28
CA ASN A 91 2.91 -2.91 5.65
C ASN A 91 2.36 -4.19 5.01
N SER A 92 2.64 -4.40 3.72
CA SER A 92 2.21 -5.60 2.99
C SER A 92 2.84 -6.88 3.55
N LEU A 93 4.12 -6.85 3.90
CA LEU A 93 4.80 -7.98 4.55
C LEU A 93 4.19 -8.31 5.91
N LEU A 94 3.87 -7.29 6.72
CA LEU A 94 3.20 -7.48 8.00
C LEU A 94 1.78 -8.05 7.83
N PHE A 95 1.05 -7.58 6.81
CA PHE A 95 -0.26 -8.10 6.44
C PHE A 95 -0.20 -9.59 6.07
N PHE A 96 0.71 -9.99 5.18
CA PHE A 96 0.85 -11.40 4.79
C PHE A 96 1.30 -12.30 5.95
N LYS A 97 2.17 -11.81 6.84
CA LYS A 97 2.55 -12.54 8.06
C LYS A 97 1.35 -12.73 8.98
N ASN A 98 0.54 -11.68 9.20
CA ASN A 98 -0.67 -11.76 10.01
C ASN A 98 -1.66 -12.78 9.42
N LEU A 99 -1.91 -12.69 8.11
CA LEU A 99 -2.78 -13.59 7.39
C LEU A 99 -2.31 -15.06 7.49
N SER A 100 -1.01 -15.31 7.32
CA SER A 100 -0.42 -16.65 7.45
C SER A 100 -0.61 -17.21 8.87
N ASN A 101 -0.42 -16.39 9.90
CA ASN A 101 -0.64 -16.78 11.29
C ASN A 101 -2.11 -17.13 11.56
N LEU A 102 -3.05 -16.35 11.01
CA LEU A 102 -4.48 -16.63 11.12
C LEU A 102 -4.84 -17.96 10.45
N PHE A 103 -4.33 -18.21 9.24
CA PHE A 103 -4.55 -19.48 8.55
C PHE A 103 -3.93 -20.67 9.30
N TYR A 104 -2.73 -20.51 9.84
CA TYR A 104 -2.07 -21.54 10.66
C TYR A 104 -2.90 -21.88 11.90
N LYS A 105 -3.33 -20.87 12.66
CA LYS A 105 -4.16 -21.05 13.86
C LYS A 105 -5.49 -21.73 13.53
N LYS A 106 -6.17 -21.29 12.45
CA LYS A 106 -7.44 -21.87 12.00
C LYS A 106 -7.28 -23.34 11.61
N ARG A 107 -6.17 -23.71 10.96
CA ARG A 107 -5.89 -25.11 10.57
C ARG A 107 -5.72 -26.02 11.78
N ASN A 108 -4.95 -25.61 12.79
CA ASN A 108 -4.75 -26.43 14.00
C ASN A 108 -6.06 -26.64 14.77
N LEU A 109 -6.91 -25.62 14.88
CA LEU A 109 -8.23 -25.75 15.51
C LEU A 109 -9.15 -26.74 14.77
N PHE A 110 -9.03 -26.86 13.45
CA PHE A 110 -9.80 -27.84 12.69
C PHE A 110 -9.32 -29.28 12.97
N ASN A 111 -8.00 -29.48 13.07
CA ASN A 111 -7.40 -30.78 13.35
C ASN A 111 -7.64 -31.29 14.79
N GLU A 112 -7.85 -30.41 15.76
CA GLU A 112 -8.17 -30.80 17.16
C GLU A 112 -9.63 -31.24 17.34
N ASN A 113 -10.52 -30.87 16.41
CA ASN A 113 -11.95 -31.15 16.48
C ASN A 113 -12.42 -32.25 15.52
N SER A 114 -11.49 -32.90 14.80
CA SER A 114 -11.73 -34.00 13.86
C SER A 114 -11.19 -35.31 14.39
#